data_AF-A0A1V3MVB3-F1
#
_entry.id   AF-A0A1V3MVB3-F1
#
_cell.length_a   1.000
_cell.length_b   1.000
_cell.length_c   1.000
_cell.angle_alpha   90.00
_cell.angle_beta   90.00
_cell.angle_gamma   90.00
#
_symmetry.space_group_name_H-M   'P 1'
#
loop_
_entity.id
_entity.type
_entity.pdbx_description
1 polymer ?
#
loop_
_entity_poly.entity_id
_entity_poly.type
_entity_poly.pdbx_seq_one_letter_code
_entity_poly.pdbx_strand_id
1 'polypeptide(L)'
;MLSLCAILSSCKSYQVVPNGYTVEGDEYFINIDKELAVFLGDDMLRQENWNAYTGPINVSKVNVKYKNVLKHLNYADTAYKVLFTGSLKGRYSYDILAVMNNYPNAKGKKNHLLDLTTFHREENKEGRYFYNISEFKGRKVLHFVIPFNDRLWQEKMLSMIFLLPDDFEDIAWAKDIVQSNVAMYRNRYIFTPSRTTIHCPDDGSRSHLDYKIPEEKINKTGYMLMKAYGMVEGKRALVVYRLMKPRDFYGSFVVCKGDYEIIYTTLQDKIVWQTKINTEQDVVF
;
A
#
# COMPACT_ATOMS: atom_id res chain seq x y z
N MET A 1 -23.02 4.16 -37.83
CA MET A 1 -23.14 3.19 -36.71
C MET A 1 -22.04 3.49 -35.72
N LEU A 2 -22.39 3.59 -34.45
CA LEU A 2 -21.58 4.17 -33.37
C LEU A 2 -20.21 3.52 -33.23
N SER A 3 -19.14 4.34 -33.30
CA SER A 3 -17.84 4.01 -32.72
C SER A 3 -18.01 3.88 -31.21
N LEU A 4 -18.03 2.65 -30.72
CA LEU A 4 -17.91 2.35 -29.30
C LEU A 4 -16.46 2.65 -28.88
N CYS A 5 -16.18 3.90 -28.50
CA CYS A 5 -15.00 4.22 -27.71
C CYS A 5 -15.20 3.62 -26.32
N ALA A 6 -14.94 2.31 -26.20
CA ALA A 6 -14.71 1.69 -24.91
C ALA A 6 -13.40 2.29 -24.37
N ILE A 7 -13.54 3.36 -23.59
CA ILE A 7 -12.48 3.87 -22.73
C ILE A 7 -12.17 2.72 -21.77
N LEU A 8 -11.18 1.90 -22.15
CA LEU A 8 -10.59 0.89 -21.30
C LEU A 8 -10.19 1.60 -20.01
N SER A 9 -10.90 1.29 -18.93
CA SER A 9 -10.59 1.72 -17.58
C SER A 9 -9.16 1.26 -17.27
N SER A 10 -8.18 2.15 -17.51
CA SER A 10 -6.78 1.86 -17.17
C SER A 10 -6.72 1.71 -15.67
N CYS A 11 -6.23 0.56 -15.19
CA CYS A 11 -6.00 0.35 -13.78
C CYS A 11 -4.85 1.25 -13.31
N LYS A 12 -5.14 2.15 -12.37
CA LYS A 12 -4.28 3.30 -12.07
C LYS A 12 -3.25 2.99 -10.99
N SER A 13 -2.10 3.65 -11.03
CA SER A 13 -1.26 3.85 -9.84
C SER A 13 -1.29 5.31 -9.42
N TYR A 14 -1.38 5.56 -8.13
CA TYR A 14 -1.34 6.92 -7.62
C TYR A 14 -0.08 7.11 -6.81
N GLN A 15 0.78 8.04 -7.25
CA GLN A 15 1.83 8.54 -6.39
C GLN A 15 1.16 9.37 -5.29
N VAL A 16 1.31 8.92 -4.05
CA VAL A 16 0.72 9.59 -2.89
C VAL A 16 1.71 10.60 -2.30
N VAL A 17 3.00 10.26 -2.29
CA VAL A 17 4.16 11.10 -1.90
C VAL A 17 5.31 10.89 -2.87
N PRO A 18 6.33 11.77 -2.91
CA PRO A 18 7.62 11.41 -3.47
C PRO A 18 8.02 10.01 -3.04
N ASN A 19 8.27 9.13 -4.02
CA ASN A 19 8.63 7.74 -3.83
C ASN A 19 7.67 6.89 -2.97
N GLY A 20 6.39 7.25 -2.87
CA GLY A 20 5.37 6.36 -2.32
C GLY A 20 4.08 6.34 -3.15
N TYR A 21 3.49 5.16 -3.26
CA TYR A 21 2.44 4.87 -4.23
C TYR A 21 1.48 3.79 -3.74
N THR A 22 0.30 3.74 -4.38
CA THR A 22 -0.60 2.59 -4.39
C THR A 22 -0.86 2.15 -5.83
N VAL A 23 -1.22 0.89 -6.03
CA VAL A 23 -1.55 0.34 -7.35
C VAL A 23 -2.94 -0.26 -7.30
N GLU A 24 -3.79 0.08 -8.28
CA GLU A 24 -5.14 -0.47 -8.38
C GLU A 24 -5.08 -1.99 -8.57
N GLY A 25 -5.87 -2.70 -7.77
CA GLY A 25 -5.79 -4.15 -7.65
C GLY A 25 -4.80 -4.63 -6.57
N ASP A 26 -4.18 -3.72 -5.81
CA ASP A 26 -3.33 -4.03 -4.66
C ASP A 26 -3.77 -3.33 -3.37
N GLU A 27 -3.56 -4.01 -2.24
CA GLU A 27 -4.04 -3.61 -0.92
C GLU A 27 -2.98 -2.87 -0.11
N TYR A 28 -1.82 -2.62 -0.71
CA TYR A 28 -0.67 -2.05 -0.04
C TYR A 28 -0.42 -0.60 -0.48
N PHE A 29 -0.10 0.22 0.51
CA PHE A 29 0.65 1.45 0.30
C PHE A 29 2.15 1.15 0.42
N ILE A 30 2.93 1.61 -0.54
CA ILE A 30 4.38 1.46 -0.56
C ILE A 30 5.05 2.82 -0.39
N ASN A 31 6.05 2.90 0.48
CA ASN A 31 6.92 4.06 0.65
C ASN A 31 8.39 3.63 0.56
N ILE A 32 9.03 3.96 -0.57
CA ILE A 32 10.39 3.54 -0.89
C ILE A 32 11.40 4.24 0.00
N ASP A 33 11.24 5.55 0.24
CA ASP A 33 12.16 6.35 1.06
C ASP A 33 12.22 5.87 2.52
N LYS A 34 11.11 5.29 2.99
CA LYS A 34 10.98 4.78 4.34
C LYS A 34 11.17 3.27 4.43
N GLU A 35 11.36 2.61 3.29
CA GLU A 35 11.41 1.16 3.14
C GLU A 35 10.24 0.51 3.89
N LEU A 36 9.02 0.99 3.63
CA LEU A 36 7.81 0.61 4.37
C LEU A 36 6.66 0.29 3.40
N ALA A 37 6.06 -0.87 3.57
CA ALA A 37 4.78 -1.26 2.99
C ALA A 37 3.75 -1.28 4.11
N VAL A 38 2.52 -0.82 3.84
CA VAL A 38 1.41 -0.83 4.79
C VAL A 38 0.24 -1.54 4.14
N PHE A 39 -0.23 -2.64 4.73
CA PHE A 39 -1.46 -3.30 4.31
C PHE A 39 -2.68 -2.47 4.75
N LEU A 40 -3.61 -2.23 3.84
CA LEU A 40 -4.76 -1.33 4.04
C LEU A 40 -6.09 -2.08 4.11
N GLY A 41 -6.12 -3.37 3.77
CA GLY A 41 -7.33 -4.19 3.71
C GLY A 41 -8.03 -4.19 2.35
N ASP A 42 -8.91 -5.19 2.17
CA ASP A 42 -9.59 -5.54 0.93
C ASP A 42 -10.54 -4.45 0.40
N ASP A 43 -10.95 -3.50 1.25
CA ASP A 43 -11.72 -2.34 0.81
C ASP A 43 -10.94 -1.52 -0.24
N MET A 44 -9.60 -1.57 -0.21
CA MET A 44 -8.77 -1.01 -1.26
C MET A 44 -8.98 -1.67 -2.62
N LEU A 45 -9.49 -2.89 -2.73
CA LEU A 45 -9.73 -3.53 -4.02
C LEU A 45 -11.03 -3.06 -4.68
N ARG A 46 -11.87 -2.30 -3.96
CA ARG A 46 -13.17 -1.86 -4.47
C ARG A 46 -13.00 -0.69 -5.45
N GLN A 47 -13.53 -0.87 -6.66
CA GLN A 47 -13.42 0.10 -7.76
C GLN A 47 -13.86 1.52 -7.38
N GLU A 48 -14.88 1.67 -6.54
CA GLU A 48 -15.38 2.97 -6.10
C GLU A 48 -14.35 3.84 -5.36
N ASN A 49 -13.33 3.22 -4.76
CA ASN A 49 -12.24 3.92 -4.10
C ASN A 49 -11.16 4.43 -5.08
N TRP A 50 -11.13 3.93 -6.33
CA TRP A 50 -10.16 4.30 -7.37
C TRP A 50 -10.70 5.27 -8.42
N ASN A 51 -12.01 5.48 -8.42
CA ASN A 51 -12.71 6.36 -9.35
C ASN A 51 -12.45 7.86 -9.11
N ALA A 52 -11.86 8.24 -7.97
CA ALA A 52 -11.51 9.62 -7.66
C ALA A 52 -10.21 10.05 -8.35
N TYR A 53 -10.11 11.34 -8.72
CA TYR A 53 -8.92 11.92 -9.38
C TYR A 53 -7.61 11.78 -8.58
N THR A 54 -7.69 11.59 -7.26
CA THR A 54 -6.53 11.59 -6.35
C THR A 54 -6.18 10.21 -5.79
N GLY A 55 -6.86 9.15 -6.24
CA GLY A 55 -6.73 7.82 -5.66
C GLY A 55 -7.40 7.67 -4.28
N PRO A 56 -7.39 6.45 -3.73
CA PRO A 56 -8.09 6.08 -2.49
C PRO A 56 -7.46 6.68 -1.22
N ILE A 57 -6.16 6.99 -1.30
CA ILE A 57 -5.40 7.63 -0.24
C ILE A 57 -4.61 8.79 -0.80
N ASN A 58 -4.25 9.73 0.06
CA ASN A 58 -3.62 11.00 -0.28
C ASN A 58 -2.70 11.47 0.86
N VAL A 59 -1.55 12.08 0.53
CA VAL A 59 -0.64 12.69 1.52
C VAL A 59 -0.57 14.21 1.36
N SER A 60 -1.17 14.78 0.31
CA SER A 60 -1.24 16.21 0.10
C SER A 60 -2.00 16.86 1.26
N LYS A 61 -1.23 17.57 2.10
CA LYS A 61 -1.63 18.32 3.30
C LYS A 61 -2.69 17.61 4.15
N VAL A 62 -2.24 17.04 5.26
CA VAL A 62 -3.09 16.73 6.43
C VAL A 62 -4.07 17.89 6.65
N ASN A 63 -5.33 17.68 6.27
CA ASN A 63 -6.31 18.74 6.34
C ASN A 63 -6.58 19.09 7.82
N VAL A 64 -7.30 20.18 8.07
CA VAL A 64 -7.59 20.63 9.44
C VAL A 64 -8.27 19.53 10.26
N LYS A 65 -9.10 18.68 9.63
CA LYS A 65 -9.74 17.53 10.28
C LYS A 65 -8.71 16.55 10.85
N TYR A 66 -7.77 16.06 10.03
CA TYR A 66 -6.76 15.09 10.48
C TYR A 66 -5.74 15.70 11.46
N LYS A 67 -5.38 16.98 11.31
CA LYS A 67 -4.54 17.69 12.29
C LYS A 67 -5.19 17.73 13.67
N ASN A 68 -6.50 18.01 13.72
CA ASN A 68 -7.24 18.05 14.97
C ASN A 68 -7.34 16.67 15.63
N VAL A 69 -7.47 15.60 14.83
CA VAL A 69 -7.43 14.21 15.34
C VAL A 69 -6.06 13.90 15.95
N LEU A 70 -4.97 14.21 15.25
CA LEU A 70 -3.62 13.97 15.76
C LEU A 70 -3.34 14.75 17.05
N LYS A 71 -3.81 16.00 17.12
CA LYS A 71 -3.72 16.81 18.35
C LYS A 71 -4.55 16.20 19.50
N HIS A 72 -5.75 15.70 19.22
CA HIS A 72 -6.58 15.00 20.20
C HIS A 72 -5.90 13.72 20.72
N LEU A 73 -5.18 13.02 19.85
CA LEU A 73 -4.36 11.85 20.19
C LEU A 73 -2.98 12.21 20.78
N ASN A 74 -2.75 13.47 21.14
CA ASN A 74 -1.51 13.97 21.77
C ASN A 74 -0.22 13.81 20.93
N TYR A 75 -0.32 13.76 19.60
CA TYR A 75 0.86 13.82 18.75
C TYR A 75 1.44 15.24 18.72
N ALA A 76 2.74 15.36 18.99
CA ALA A 76 3.47 16.60 18.74
C ALA A 76 3.82 16.73 17.25
N ASP A 77 3.67 17.93 16.68
CA ASP A 77 3.87 18.18 15.23
C ASP A 77 5.27 17.80 14.71
N THR A 78 6.28 17.74 15.57
CA THR A 78 7.65 17.35 15.21
C THR A 78 7.92 15.85 15.39
N ALA A 79 7.05 15.12 16.08
CA ALA A 79 7.28 13.73 16.47
C ALA A 79 6.93 12.73 15.35
N TYR A 80 6.10 13.14 14.38
CA TYR A 80 5.57 12.25 13.35
C TYR A 80 5.72 12.78 11.93
N LYS A 81 5.68 11.86 10.97
CA LYS A 81 5.43 12.13 9.55
C LYS A 81 4.16 11.41 9.15
N VAL A 82 3.23 12.14 8.54
CA VAL A 82 2.06 11.51 7.93
C VAL A 82 2.50 10.76 6.68
N LEU A 83 2.14 9.48 6.63
CA LEU A 83 2.36 8.62 5.47
C LEU A 83 1.26 8.79 4.46
N PHE A 84 0.00 8.80 4.90
CA PHE A 84 -1.18 9.07 4.06
C PHE A 84 -2.43 9.28 4.93
N THR A 85 -3.47 9.78 4.27
CA THR A 85 -4.85 9.89 4.73
C THR A 85 -5.77 9.34 3.66
N GLY A 86 -6.91 8.79 4.01
CA GLY A 86 -7.84 8.23 3.03
C GLY A 86 -9.26 8.22 3.55
N SER A 87 -10.22 8.20 2.64
CA SER A 87 -11.63 8.00 2.93
C SER A 87 -12.07 6.80 2.10
N LEU A 88 -12.22 5.66 2.75
CA LEU A 88 -12.48 4.39 2.08
C LEU A 88 -13.95 4.01 2.24
N LYS A 89 -14.54 3.53 1.15
CA LYS A 89 -15.83 2.87 1.14
C LYS A 89 -15.62 1.38 1.15
N GLY A 90 -16.22 0.70 2.10
CA GLY A 90 -15.99 -0.71 2.36
C GLY A 90 -17.23 -1.44 2.85
N ARG A 91 -16.96 -2.53 3.58
CA ARG A 91 -17.91 -3.05 4.56
C ARG A 91 -18.43 -1.94 5.50
N TYR A 92 -17.53 -1.01 5.84
CA TYR A 92 -17.84 0.24 6.53
C TYR A 92 -17.31 1.43 5.74
N SER A 93 -17.93 2.60 5.89
CA SER A 93 -17.34 3.86 5.41
C SER A 93 -16.53 4.49 6.52
N TYR A 94 -15.23 4.68 6.29
CA TYR A 94 -14.30 5.17 7.31
C TYR A 94 -13.23 6.07 6.70
N ASP A 95 -12.64 6.91 7.55
CA ASP A 95 -11.37 7.52 7.20
C ASP A 95 -10.23 6.76 7.85
N ILE A 96 -9.11 6.71 7.15
CA ILE A 96 -7.86 6.14 7.64
C ILE A 96 -6.77 7.19 7.60
N LEU A 97 -5.91 7.18 8.61
CA LEU A 97 -4.73 8.01 8.72
C LEU A 97 -3.58 7.12 9.18
N ALA A 98 -2.48 7.14 8.43
CA ALA A 98 -1.25 6.46 8.82
C ALA A 98 -0.14 7.47 9.08
N VAL A 99 0.52 7.33 10.24
CA VAL A 99 1.66 8.16 10.61
C VAL A 99 2.81 7.30 11.10
N MET A 100 4.04 7.77 10.92
CA MET A 100 5.24 7.14 11.43
C MET A 100 6.02 8.10 12.33
N ASN A 101 6.81 7.58 13.25
CA ASN A 101 7.70 8.41 14.05
C ASN A 101 8.86 8.99 13.23
N ASN A 102 9.16 10.27 13.45
CA ASN A 102 10.31 10.94 12.84
C ASN A 102 11.63 10.48 13.47
N TYR A 103 11.61 10.19 14.76
CA TYR A 103 12.79 9.79 15.55
C TYR A 103 12.50 8.50 16.30
N PRO A 104 13.50 7.64 16.50
CA PRO A 104 13.35 6.46 17.34
C PRO A 104 12.82 6.80 18.72
N ASN A 105 11.95 5.95 19.27
CA ASN A 105 11.58 6.05 20.67
C ASN A 105 12.81 5.69 21.52
N ALA A 106 13.51 6.71 22.02
CA ALA A 106 14.66 6.57 22.91
C ALA A 106 14.29 7.10 24.30
N LYS A 107 14.51 6.28 25.33
CA LYS A 107 14.27 6.65 26.73
C LYS A 107 15.00 7.95 27.08
N GLY A 108 14.28 8.98 27.55
CA GLY A 108 14.84 10.26 27.98
C GLY A 108 14.96 11.35 26.91
N LYS A 109 14.60 11.09 25.64
CA LYS A 109 14.51 12.15 24.61
C LYS A 109 13.05 12.55 24.42
N LYS A 110 12.74 13.86 24.54
CA LYS A 110 11.40 14.48 24.42
C LYS A 110 10.70 14.32 23.04
N ASN A 111 11.18 13.45 22.15
CA ASN A 111 10.59 13.17 20.85
C ASN A 111 9.81 11.86 20.88
N HIS A 112 8.95 11.68 21.90
CA HIS A 112 8.07 10.54 22.01
C HIS A 112 6.92 10.70 21.00
N LEU A 113 6.72 9.71 20.13
CA LEU A 113 5.57 9.70 19.21
C LEU A 113 4.27 9.78 20.02
N LEU A 114 4.17 8.95 21.07
CA LEU A 114 3.06 8.81 21.99
C LEU A 114 3.53 8.18 23.30
N ASP A 115 2.86 8.53 24.40
CA ASP A 115 2.90 7.74 25.62
C ASP A 115 2.02 6.49 25.44
N LEU A 116 2.65 5.33 25.26
CA LEU A 116 1.96 4.05 25.06
C LEU A 116 1.50 3.40 26.36
N THR A 117 1.77 3.99 27.53
CA THR A 117 1.39 3.40 28.83
C THR A 117 -0.12 3.35 29.03
N THR A 118 -0.86 4.23 28.35
CA THR A 118 -2.33 4.27 28.38
C THR A 118 -2.99 3.36 27.34
N PHE A 119 -2.20 2.72 26.47
CA PHE A 119 -2.70 1.85 25.41
C PHE A 119 -2.85 0.42 25.92
N HIS A 120 -3.89 -0.26 25.44
CA HIS A 120 -3.98 -1.71 25.56
C HIS A 120 -2.88 -2.36 24.72
N ARG A 121 -2.14 -3.29 25.32
CA ARG A 121 -1.15 -4.11 24.61
C ARG A 121 -1.80 -5.43 24.20
N GLU A 122 -1.68 -5.78 22.93
CA GLU A 122 -2.03 -7.10 22.43
C GLU A 122 -0.78 -7.77 21.86
N GLU A 123 -0.60 -9.05 22.17
CA GLU A 123 0.55 -9.84 21.75
C GLU A 123 0.10 -11.25 21.42
N ASN A 124 0.49 -11.72 20.25
CA ASN A 124 0.17 -13.03 19.75
C ASN A 124 1.35 -13.58 18.93
N LYS A 125 1.15 -14.74 18.28
CA LYS A 125 2.18 -15.38 17.45
C LYS A 125 2.70 -14.49 16.31
N GLU A 126 1.88 -13.55 15.80
CA GLU A 126 2.26 -12.65 14.71
C GLU A 126 3.08 -11.46 15.19
N GLY A 127 3.03 -11.14 16.48
CA GLY A 127 3.82 -10.09 17.10
C GLY A 127 3.00 -9.31 18.12
N ARG A 128 3.45 -8.08 18.41
CA ARG A 128 2.80 -7.19 19.37
C ARG A 128 2.36 -5.89 18.72
N TYR A 129 1.27 -5.33 19.22
CA TYR A 129 0.82 -3.98 18.90
C TYR A 129 0.11 -3.36 20.09
N PHE A 130 -0.07 -2.04 20.03
CA PHE A 130 -0.77 -1.28 21.06
C PHE A 130 -2.00 -0.64 20.44
N TYR A 131 -3.09 -0.52 21.19
CA TYR A 131 -4.27 0.19 20.71
C TYR A 131 -5.00 0.95 21.80
N ASN A 132 -5.70 2.00 21.39
CA ASN A 132 -6.64 2.75 22.21
C ASN A 132 -7.92 3.01 21.41
N ILE A 133 -9.04 3.06 22.13
CA ILE A 133 -10.36 3.37 21.58
C ILE A 133 -10.85 4.63 22.26
N SER A 134 -11.20 5.63 21.47
CA SER A 134 -11.66 6.93 21.96
C SER A 134 -12.72 7.50 21.04
N GLU A 135 -13.22 8.69 21.39
CA GLU A 135 -14.23 9.38 20.60
C GLU A 135 -13.77 10.81 20.30
N PHE A 136 -14.01 11.26 19.07
CA PHE A 136 -13.70 12.61 18.66
C PHE A 136 -14.78 13.17 17.73
N LYS A 137 -15.51 14.17 18.20
CA LYS A 137 -16.58 14.87 17.46
C LYS A 137 -17.63 13.90 16.87
N GLY A 138 -18.17 13.00 17.70
CA GLY A 138 -19.20 12.05 17.27
C GLY A 138 -18.69 10.99 16.29
N ARG A 139 -17.39 10.65 16.37
CA ARG A 139 -16.79 9.54 15.61
C ARG A 139 -15.97 8.68 16.55
N LYS A 140 -16.06 7.37 16.36
CA LYS A 140 -15.20 6.42 17.05
C LYS A 140 -13.80 6.47 16.43
N VAL A 141 -12.80 6.58 17.28
CA VAL A 141 -11.39 6.65 16.90
C VAL A 141 -10.70 5.39 17.40
N LEU A 142 -10.35 4.50 16.47
CA LEU A 142 -9.52 3.33 16.75
C LEU A 142 -8.09 3.68 16.38
N HIS A 143 -7.20 3.71 17.36
CA HIS A 143 -5.81 4.09 17.16
C HIS A 143 -4.91 2.94 17.53
N PHE A 144 -4.23 2.39 16.53
CA PHE A 144 -3.28 1.30 16.64
C PHE A 144 -1.85 1.79 16.45
N VAL A 145 -0.91 1.22 17.18
CA VAL A 145 0.53 1.48 17.08
C VAL A 145 1.27 0.16 16.94
N ILE A 146 1.96 0.01 15.81
CA ILE A 146 2.62 -1.22 15.38
C ILE A 146 4.13 -0.96 15.28
N PRO A 147 4.96 -1.60 16.10
CA PRO A 147 6.41 -1.60 15.92
C PRO A 147 6.76 -2.35 14.62
N PHE A 148 7.53 -1.73 13.72
CA PHE A 148 8.01 -2.40 12.49
C PHE A 148 9.54 -2.50 12.39
N ASN A 149 10.25 -1.77 13.24
CA ASN A 149 11.67 -1.98 13.50
C ASN A 149 11.88 -1.87 15.00
N ASP A 150 12.18 -2.98 15.67
CA ASP A 150 12.30 -3.07 17.13
C ASP A 150 13.77 -3.17 17.58
N ARG A 151 14.70 -2.64 16.78
CA ARG A 151 16.11 -2.53 17.19
C ARG A 151 16.21 -1.52 18.33
N LEU A 152 16.88 -1.93 19.41
CA LEU A 152 17.23 -1.07 20.55
C LEU A 152 17.72 0.31 20.07
N TRP A 153 17.07 1.38 20.53
CA TRP A 153 17.34 2.79 20.19
C TRP A 153 17.05 3.23 18.75
N GLN A 154 16.48 2.35 17.92
CA GLN A 154 16.06 2.61 16.54
C GLN A 154 14.60 2.24 16.30
N GLU A 155 13.81 2.16 17.38
CA GLU A 155 12.41 1.77 17.34
C GLU A 155 11.61 2.63 16.36
N LYS A 156 11.14 2.02 15.26
CA LYS A 156 10.21 2.66 14.33
C LYS A 156 8.83 2.05 14.50
N MET A 157 7.84 2.93 14.57
CA MET A 157 6.44 2.60 14.79
C MET A 157 5.59 3.20 13.68
N LEU A 158 4.64 2.41 13.22
CA LEU A 158 3.54 2.83 12.37
C LEU A 158 2.32 2.99 13.26
N SER A 159 1.64 4.12 13.17
CA SER A 159 0.31 4.27 13.75
C SER A 159 -0.75 4.28 12.67
N MET A 160 -1.73 3.40 12.81
CA MET A 160 -2.91 3.34 11.96
C MET A 160 -4.11 3.83 12.77
N ILE A 161 -4.75 4.89 12.29
CA ILE A 161 -5.85 5.56 12.96
C ILE A 161 -7.07 5.47 12.04
N PHE A 162 -8.14 4.87 12.55
CA PHE A 162 -9.42 4.73 11.86
C PHE A 162 -10.44 5.68 12.50
N LEU A 163 -11.13 6.46 11.67
CA LEU A 163 -12.26 7.31 12.07
C LEU A 163 -13.54 6.71 11.52
N LEU A 164 -14.33 6.16 12.42
CA LEU A 164 -15.53 5.38 12.14
C LEU A 164 -16.78 6.12 12.63
N PRO A 165 -17.98 5.71 12.22
CA PRO A 165 -19.23 6.10 12.89
C PRO A 165 -19.15 5.89 14.41
N ASP A 166 -19.87 6.69 15.19
CA ASP A 166 -19.91 6.60 16.66
C ASP A 166 -20.49 5.27 17.16
N ASP A 167 -21.52 4.78 16.48
CA ASP A 167 -22.18 3.50 16.70
C ASP A 167 -21.39 2.26 16.21
N PHE A 168 -20.15 2.42 15.75
CA PHE A 168 -19.35 1.32 15.24
C PHE A 168 -18.96 0.29 16.32
N GLU A 169 -19.37 -0.97 16.20
CA GLU A 169 -19.09 -2.02 17.20
C GLU A 169 -18.09 -3.10 16.75
N ASP A 170 -17.86 -3.27 15.45
CA ASP A 170 -17.00 -4.34 14.91
C ASP A 170 -15.49 -4.02 14.98
N ILE A 171 -14.96 -3.89 16.20
CA ILE A 171 -13.53 -3.62 16.42
C ILE A 171 -12.64 -4.72 15.82
N ALA A 172 -13.15 -5.96 15.73
CA ALA A 172 -12.42 -7.10 15.18
C ALA A 172 -12.01 -6.86 13.71
N TRP A 173 -12.91 -6.29 12.90
CA TRP A 173 -12.59 -5.92 11.52
C TRP A 173 -11.34 -5.02 11.42
N ALA A 174 -11.22 -3.99 12.26
CA ALA A 174 -10.06 -3.10 12.24
C ALA A 174 -8.79 -3.82 12.74
N LYS A 175 -8.95 -4.71 13.73
CA LYS A 175 -7.85 -5.54 14.24
C LYS A 175 -7.30 -6.48 13.17
N ASP A 176 -8.13 -7.06 12.30
CA ASP A 176 -7.67 -7.97 11.25
C ASP A 176 -6.73 -7.27 10.24
N ILE A 177 -7.06 -6.04 9.85
CA ILE A 177 -6.19 -5.20 9.00
C ILE A 177 -4.86 -4.92 9.70
N VAL A 178 -4.92 -4.59 11.00
CA VAL A 178 -3.73 -4.30 11.81
C VAL A 178 -2.87 -5.54 11.97
N GLN A 179 -3.46 -6.70 12.26
CA GLN A 179 -2.76 -7.97 12.45
C GLN A 179 -1.99 -8.40 11.21
N SER A 180 -2.53 -8.14 10.00
CA SER A 180 -1.82 -8.38 8.75
C SER A 180 -0.52 -7.57 8.64
N ASN A 181 -0.54 -6.31 9.10
CA ASN A 181 0.67 -5.49 9.22
C ASN A 181 1.62 -6.02 10.29
N VAL A 182 1.12 -6.41 11.48
CA VAL A 182 1.95 -6.99 12.55
C VAL A 182 2.70 -8.22 12.04
N ALA A 183 1.98 -9.13 11.36
CA ALA A 183 2.55 -10.34 10.77
C ALA A 183 3.62 -10.03 9.72
N MET A 184 3.35 -9.05 8.84
CA MET A 184 4.32 -8.61 7.82
C MET A 184 5.61 -8.07 8.45
N TYR A 185 5.53 -7.37 9.57
CA TYR A 185 6.71 -6.81 10.24
C TYR A 185 7.44 -7.79 11.16
N ARG A 186 6.88 -9.00 11.37
CA ARG A 186 7.46 -10.02 12.23
C ARG A 186 8.84 -10.45 11.73
N ASN A 187 9.77 -10.70 12.65
CA ASN A 187 11.05 -11.37 12.39
C ASN A 187 11.93 -10.73 11.30
N ARG A 188 12.31 -9.46 11.50
CA ARG A 188 13.19 -8.68 10.60
C ARG A 188 12.50 -8.39 9.27
N TYR A 189 11.51 -7.52 9.32
CA TYR A 189 10.84 -6.95 8.15
C TYR A 189 11.78 -6.73 6.96
N ILE A 190 11.43 -7.34 5.82
CA ILE A 190 12.12 -7.16 4.55
C ILE A 190 11.20 -6.34 3.66
N PHE A 191 11.66 -5.16 3.25
CA PHE A 191 10.89 -4.30 2.37
C PHE A 191 10.83 -4.89 0.95
N THR A 192 9.64 -5.35 0.56
CA THR A 192 9.35 -5.89 -0.77
C THR A 192 8.34 -4.98 -1.49
N PRO A 193 8.79 -3.96 -2.24
CA PRO A 193 7.91 -3.01 -2.93
C PRO A 193 7.28 -3.58 -4.22
N SER A 194 7.19 -4.90 -4.32
CA SER A 194 6.74 -5.61 -5.53
C SER A 194 5.75 -6.67 -5.10
N ARG A 195 4.65 -6.79 -5.84
CA ARG A 195 3.67 -7.85 -5.64
C ARG A 195 3.99 -8.99 -6.59
N THR A 196 4.10 -10.20 -6.05
CA THR A 196 4.45 -11.42 -6.79
C THR A 196 3.36 -12.51 -6.72
N THR A 197 2.12 -12.16 -6.38
CA THR A 197 1.09 -13.16 -6.06
C THR A 197 0.75 -14.03 -7.26
N ILE A 198 1.03 -15.32 -7.16
CA ILE A 198 0.65 -16.32 -8.16
C ILE A 198 0.18 -17.58 -7.43
N HIS A 199 -1.06 -17.96 -7.69
CA HIS A 199 -1.58 -19.28 -7.38
C HIS A 199 -1.88 -19.95 -8.72
N CYS A 200 -0.83 -20.33 -9.45
CA CYS A 200 -1.01 -21.31 -10.52
C CYS A 200 -1.12 -22.69 -9.86
N PRO A 201 -2.02 -23.55 -10.36
CA PRO A 201 -1.99 -24.95 -10.01
C PRO A 201 -0.59 -25.54 -10.23
N ASP A 202 -0.20 -26.51 -9.41
CA ASP A 202 1.07 -27.24 -9.55
C ASP A 202 0.95 -28.34 -10.62
N ASP A 203 0.52 -27.96 -11.82
CA ASP A 203 0.20 -28.85 -12.95
C ASP A 203 0.99 -28.50 -14.23
N GLY A 204 2.02 -27.65 -14.13
CA GLY A 204 2.79 -27.17 -15.28
C GLY A 204 2.17 -25.96 -16.00
N SER A 205 1.14 -25.34 -15.41
CA SER A 205 0.58 -24.06 -15.83
C SER A 205 1.44 -22.84 -15.47
N ARG A 206 2.54 -23.01 -14.74
CA ARG A 206 3.50 -21.92 -14.45
C ARG A 206 4.35 -21.61 -15.69
N SER A 207 4.63 -20.34 -15.92
CA SER A 207 5.48 -19.83 -16.99
C SER A 207 6.25 -18.59 -16.56
N HIS A 208 7.18 -18.15 -17.40
CA HIS A 208 7.94 -16.93 -17.24
C HIS A 208 7.47 -15.87 -18.25
N LEU A 209 7.09 -14.72 -17.73
CA LEU A 209 6.86 -13.52 -18.50
C LEU A 209 8.14 -12.68 -18.44
N ASP A 210 8.94 -12.77 -19.50
CA ASP A 210 10.16 -12.00 -19.63
C ASP A 210 9.88 -10.69 -20.36
N TYR A 211 10.57 -9.63 -19.97
CA TYR A 211 10.47 -8.34 -20.64
C TYR A 211 11.82 -7.65 -20.78
N LYS A 212 11.94 -6.89 -21.87
CA LYS A 212 13.03 -5.96 -22.11
C LYS A 212 12.44 -4.63 -22.60
N ILE A 213 12.68 -3.57 -21.84
CA ILE A 213 12.25 -2.21 -22.16
C ILE A 213 13.12 -1.69 -23.32
N PRO A 214 12.53 -1.11 -24.39
CA PRO A 214 13.30 -0.49 -25.47
C PRO A 214 14.25 0.59 -24.95
N GLU A 215 15.46 0.68 -25.51
CA GLU A 215 16.54 1.54 -25.00
C GLU A 215 16.13 3.01 -24.89
N GLU A 216 15.36 3.51 -25.85
CA GLU A 216 14.86 4.88 -25.90
C GLU A 216 13.77 5.17 -24.85
N LYS A 217 13.20 4.13 -24.24
CA LYS A 217 12.17 4.22 -23.19
C LYS A 217 12.72 3.99 -21.79
N ILE A 218 13.99 3.58 -21.65
CA ILE A 218 14.61 3.34 -20.34
C ILE A 218 14.65 4.64 -19.55
N ASN A 219 13.98 4.64 -18.40
CA ASN A 219 13.99 5.78 -17.52
C ASN A 219 15.35 5.92 -16.80
N LYS A 220 15.94 7.11 -16.87
CA LYS A 220 17.25 7.41 -16.28
C LYS A 220 17.16 8.01 -14.87
N THR A 221 15.98 8.47 -14.45
CA THR A 221 15.81 9.24 -13.20
C THR A 221 14.49 8.91 -12.49
N GLY A 222 14.54 8.66 -11.19
CA GLY A 222 13.35 8.33 -10.40
C GLY A 222 12.86 6.89 -10.62
N TYR A 223 11.89 6.48 -9.80
CA TYR A 223 11.33 5.14 -9.82
C TYR A 223 10.16 5.01 -10.78
N MET A 224 9.99 3.81 -11.32
CA MET A 224 8.91 3.45 -12.25
C MET A 224 8.27 2.14 -11.80
N LEU A 225 7.11 1.80 -12.36
CA LEU A 225 6.43 0.53 -12.13
C LEU A 225 6.35 -0.26 -13.43
N MET A 226 6.80 -1.51 -13.38
CA MET A 226 6.48 -2.51 -14.38
C MET A 226 5.31 -3.34 -13.87
N LYS A 227 4.19 -3.34 -14.59
CA LYS A 227 2.94 -4.01 -14.20
C LYS A 227 2.57 -5.02 -15.28
N ALA A 228 2.13 -6.21 -14.89
CA ALA A 228 1.52 -7.15 -15.81
C ALA A 228 0.06 -7.40 -15.42
N TYR A 229 -0.80 -7.35 -16.45
CA TYR A 229 -2.23 -7.56 -16.34
C TYR A 229 -2.63 -8.78 -17.15
N GLY A 230 -3.50 -9.61 -16.59
CA GLY A 230 -4.05 -10.79 -17.25
C GLY A 230 -5.57 -10.82 -17.12
N MET A 231 -6.20 -11.78 -17.77
CA MET A 231 -7.63 -12.04 -17.62
C MET A 231 -7.85 -13.03 -16.47
N VAL A 232 -8.47 -12.57 -15.39
CA VAL A 232 -8.86 -13.40 -14.24
C VAL A 232 -10.38 -13.35 -14.15
N GLU A 233 -11.03 -14.52 -14.22
CA GLU A 233 -12.51 -14.63 -14.19
C GLU A 233 -13.22 -13.71 -15.21
N GLY A 234 -12.65 -13.58 -16.40
CA GLY A 234 -13.21 -12.75 -17.48
C GLY A 234 -13.02 -11.24 -17.28
N LYS A 235 -12.24 -10.80 -16.28
CA LYS A 235 -11.91 -9.40 -16.05
C LYS A 235 -10.41 -9.17 -16.14
N ARG A 236 -10.02 -8.02 -16.71
CA ARG A 236 -8.63 -7.57 -16.69
C ARG A 236 -8.24 -7.24 -15.26
N ALA A 237 -7.24 -7.93 -14.71
CA ALA A 237 -6.79 -7.77 -13.33
C ALA A 237 -5.26 -7.59 -13.27
N LEU A 238 -4.79 -6.87 -12.25
CA LEU A 238 -3.36 -6.78 -11.93
C LEU A 238 -2.90 -8.15 -11.44
N VAL A 239 -1.91 -8.74 -12.10
CA VAL A 239 -1.36 -10.05 -11.72
C VAL A 239 -0.09 -9.87 -10.90
N VAL A 240 0.80 -9.02 -11.36
CA VAL A 240 2.11 -8.79 -10.76
C VAL A 240 2.55 -7.36 -11.04
N TYR A 241 3.33 -6.78 -10.12
CA TYR A 241 4.08 -5.58 -10.44
C TYR A 241 5.42 -5.55 -9.71
N ARG A 242 6.35 -4.80 -10.30
CA ARG A 242 7.68 -4.56 -9.74
C ARG A 242 8.03 -3.09 -9.80
N LEU A 243 8.64 -2.64 -8.70
CA LEU A 243 9.33 -1.36 -8.65
C LEU A 243 10.63 -1.44 -9.46
N MET A 244 10.75 -0.55 -10.44
CA MET A 244 11.92 -0.43 -11.31
C MET A 244 12.77 0.75 -10.83
N LYS A 245 14.05 0.48 -10.53
CA LYS A 245 15.04 1.51 -10.21
C LYS A 245 15.46 2.26 -11.48
N PRO A 246 16.03 3.47 -11.37
CA PRO A 246 16.60 4.15 -12.52
C PRO A 246 17.58 3.23 -13.27
N ARG A 247 17.46 3.19 -14.60
CA ARG A 247 18.24 2.33 -15.51
C ARG A 247 17.92 0.84 -15.47
N ASP A 248 16.97 0.36 -14.67
CA ASP A 248 16.46 -1.01 -14.82
C ASP A 248 15.72 -1.11 -16.16
N PHE A 249 16.01 -2.16 -16.93
CA PHE A 249 15.47 -2.32 -18.28
C PHE A 249 15.03 -3.74 -18.65
N TYR A 250 15.34 -4.74 -17.82
CA TYR A 250 14.95 -6.12 -18.08
C TYR A 250 14.52 -6.82 -16.79
N GLY A 251 13.72 -7.88 -16.94
CA GLY A 251 13.31 -8.71 -15.83
C GLY A 251 12.38 -9.82 -16.26
N SER A 252 11.97 -10.62 -15.28
CA SER A 252 11.05 -11.74 -15.45
C SER A 252 10.02 -11.71 -14.32
N PHE A 253 8.78 -12.06 -14.64
CA PHE A 253 7.77 -12.43 -13.66
C PHE A 253 7.45 -13.91 -13.83
N VAL A 254 7.36 -14.65 -12.73
CA VAL A 254 6.62 -15.91 -12.77
C VAL A 254 5.14 -15.54 -12.97
N VAL A 255 4.41 -16.25 -13.80
CA VAL A 255 2.96 -16.08 -13.99
C VAL A 255 2.33 -17.41 -14.39
N CYS A 256 1.01 -17.49 -14.49
CA CYS A 256 0.37 -18.64 -15.13
C CYS A 256 0.45 -18.50 -16.65
N LYS A 257 0.42 -19.59 -17.40
CA LYS A 257 0.35 -19.55 -18.87
C LYS A 257 -0.89 -18.77 -19.31
N GLY A 258 -0.73 -17.94 -20.33
CA GLY A 258 -1.80 -17.13 -20.90
C GLY A 258 -1.30 -15.83 -21.50
N ASP A 259 -2.27 -14.97 -21.85
CA ASP A 259 -2.04 -13.65 -22.43
C ASP A 259 -1.96 -12.56 -21.38
N TYR A 260 -0.92 -11.74 -21.50
CA TYR A 260 -0.65 -10.63 -20.59
C TYR A 260 -0.42 -9.32 -21.34
N GLU A 261 -0.89 -8.24 -20.73
CA GLU A 261 -0.49 -6.88 -21.07
C GLU A 261 0.53 -6.38 -20.05
N ILE A 262 1.68 -5.95 -20.54
CA ILE A 262 2.75 -5.38 -19.73
C ILE A 262 2.75 -3.88 -19.93
N ILE A 263 2.76 -3.13 -18.83
CA ILE A 263 2.76 -1.68 -18.85
C ILE A 263 3.89 -1.17 -17.95
N TYR A 264 4.74 -0.32 -18.54
CA TYR A 264 5.77 0.43 -17.85
C TYR A 264 5.30 1.87 -17.63
N THR A 265 5.18 2.26 -16.36
CA THR A 265 4.54 3.51 -15.95
C THR A 265 5.39 4.28 -14.96
N THR A 266 5.22 5.60 -14.93
CA THR A 266 5.62 6.42 -13.78
C THR A 266 4.79 6.07 -12.55
N LEU A 267 5.22 6.50 -11.35
CA LEU A 267 4.42 6.29 -10.12
C LEU A 267 3.04 6.97 -10.18
N GLN A 268 2.87 7.99 -11.04
CA GLN A 268 1.60 8.69 -11.30
C GLN A 268 0.79 8.07 -12.44
N ASP A 269 1.12 6.83 -12.85
CA ASP A 269 0.44 6.08 -13.90
C ASP A 269 0.59 6.61 -15.33
N LYS A 270 1.48 7.58 -15.58
CA LYS A 270 1.82 7.93 -16.97
C LYS A 270 2.49 6.73 -17.65
N ILE A 271 1.84 6.17 -18.67
CA ILE A 271 2.37 5.09 -19.50
C ILE A 271 3.55 5.60 -20.32
N VAL A 272 4.68 4.88 -20.25
CA VAL A 272 5.91 5.15 -21.01
C VAL A 272 6.11 4.11 -22.11
N TRP A 273 5.81 2.84 -21.80
CA TRP A 273 5.88 1.74 -22.74
C TRP A 273 4.84 0.68 -22.38
N GLN A 274 4.31 -0.02 -23.38
CA GLN A 274 3.36 -1.10 -23.21
C GLN A 274 3.58 -2.16 -24.29
N THR A 275 3.32 -3.43 -23.95
CA THR A 275 3.36 -4.54 -24.90
C THR A 275 2.40 -5.65 -24.47
N LYS A 276 2.13 -6.60 -25.36
CA LYS A 276 1.41 -7.83 -25.05
C LYS A 276 2.36 -9.02 -25.20
N ILE A 277 2.26 -9.98 -24.29
CA ILE A 277 3.06 -11.21 -24.29
C ILE A 277 2.13 -12.39 -24.05
N ASN A 278 2.28 -13.44 -24.85
CA ASN A 278 1.70 -14.74 -24.60
C ASN A 278 2.78 -15.63 -23.96
N THR A 279 2.43 -16.31 -22.88
CA THR A 279 3.35 -17.15 -22.09
C THR A 279 3.05 -18.65 -22.23
N GLU A 280 2.16 -19.04 -23.15
CA GLU A 280 1.87 -20.45 -23.46
C GLU A 280 2.99 -21.12 -24.24
N GLN A 281 3.84 -20.33 -24.90
CA GLN A 281 5.04 -20.78 -25.61
C GLN A 281 6.27 -20.10 -24.97
N ASP A 282 7.34 -20.85 -24.75
CA ASP A 282 8.59 -20.29 -24.24
C ASP A 282 9.12 -19.24 -25.23
N VAL A 283 9.37 -18.02 -24.75
CA VAL A 283 9.91 -16.94 -25.57
C VAL A 283 11.38 -17.25 -25.87
N VAL A 284 11.67 -17.65 -27.11
CA VAL A 284 13.05 -17.75 -27.62
C VAL A 284 13.50 -16.34 -28.04
N PHE A 285 14.45 -15.77 -27.30
CA PHE A 285 15.09 -14.49 -27.65
C PHE A 285 16.12 -14.64 -28.77
#